data_AF-A0A2V7EUY5-F1
#
_entry.id   AF-A0A2V7EUY5-F1
#
_cell.length_a   1.000
_cell.length_b   1.000
_cell.length_c   1.000
_cell.angle_alpha   90.00
_cell.angle_beta   90.00
_cell.angle_gamma   90.00
#
_symmetry.space_group_name_H-M   'P 1'
#
loop_
_entity.id
_entity.type
_entity.pdbx_description
1 polymer ?
#
loop_
_entity_poly.entity_id
_entity_poly.type
_entity_poly.pdbx_seq_one_letter_code
_entity_poly.pdbx_strand_id
1 'polypeptide(L)' 'LLDNALLEPLAKACVEENRDEFMLVISPLPVTGGTGSPANPLAVF' A
#
# COMPACT_ATOMS: atom_id res chain seq x y z
N LEU A 1 -2.64 10.45 -0.29
CA LEU A 1 -3.05 9.71 -1.50
C LEU A 1 -1.97 8.67 -1.79
N LEU A 2 -2.36 7.41 -1.99
CA LEU A 2 -1.50 6.41 -2.62
C LEU A 2 -1.93 6.33 -4.07
N ASP A 3 -1.01 6.58 -4.99
CA ASP A 3 -1.26 6.57 -6.43
C ASP A 3 -0.20 5.67 -7.10
N ASN A 4 -0.53 5.12 -8.27
CA ASN A 4 0.34 4.21 -9.04
C ASN A 4 0.85 2.97 -8.25
N ALA A 5 0.04 2.44 -7.34
CA ALA A 5 0.36 1.18 -6.67
C ALA A 5 0.01 -0.03 -7.55
N LEU A 6 0.82 -1.09 -7.47
CA LEU A 6 0.52 -2.38 -8.08
C LEU A 6 -0.44 -3.17 -7.17
N LEU A 7 -1.72 -3.21 -7.54
CA LEU A 7 -2.78 -3.77 -6.69
C LEU A 7 -3.25 -5.17 -7.12
N GLU A 8 -2.89 -5.64 -8.31
CA GLU A 8 -3.31 -6.96 -8.79
C GLU A 8 -2.93 -8.12 -7.84
N PRO A 9 -1.70 -8.16 -7.28
CA PRO A 9 -1.34 -9.22 -6.33
C PRO A 9 -2.15 -9.16 -5.02
N LEU A 10 -2.43 -7.94 -4.53
CA LEU A 10 -3.21 -7.73 -3.32
C LEU A 10 -4.67 -8.16 -3.54
N ALA A 11 -5.28 -7.75 -4.65
CA ALA A 11 -6.64 -8.13 -4.99
C ALA A 11 -6.81 -9.65 -5.08
N LYS A 12 -5.83 -10.36 -5.67
CA LYS A 12 -5.82 -11.81 -5.70
C LYS A 12 -5.77 -12.41 -4.29
N ALA A 13 -4.90 -11.90 -3.42
CA ALA A 13 -4.80 -12.38 -2.04
C ALA A 13 -6.09 -12.14 -1.24
N CYS A 14 -6.75 -10.98 -1.39
CA CYS A 14 -8.04 -10.72 -0.73
C CYS A 14 -9.12 -11.73 -1.10
N VAL A 15 -9.18 -12.12 -2.39
CA VAL A 15 -10.14 -13.14 -2.87
C VAL A 15 -9.80 -14.52 -2.32
N GLU A 16 -8.51 -14.90 -2.31
CA GLU A 16 -8.05 -16.19 -1.79
C GLU A 16 -8.31 -16.34 -0.28
N GLU A 17 -8.12 -15.26 0.49
CA GLU A 17 -8.34 -15.21 1.95
C GLU A 17 -9.78 -14.90 2.34
N ASN A 18 -10.66 -14.58 1.37
CA ASN A 18 -12.02 -14.10 1.59
C ASN A 18 -12.08 -12.93 2.60
N ARG A 19 -11.12 -12.01 2.49
CA ARG A 19 -10.86 -10.95 3.46
C ARG A 19 -10.28 -9.73 2.79
N ASP A 20 -10.98 -8.60 2.88
CA ASP A 20 -10.54 -7.31 2.33
C ASP A 20 -9.86 -6.40 3.36
N GLU A 21 -9.80 -6.82 4.63
CA GLU A 21 -9.16 -6.08 5.71
C GLU A 21 -7.74 -6.57 5.95
N PHE A 22 -6.77 -5.67 5.98
CA PHE A 22 -5.37 -6.01 6.25
C PHE A 22 -4.67 -4.82 6.91
N MET A 23 -3.56 -5.10 7.59
CA MET A 23 -2.72 -4.03 8.13
C MET A 23 -1.94 -3.39 6.97
N LEU A 24 -2.21 -2.11 6.71
CA LEU A 24 -1.45 -1.30 5.77
C LEU A 24 -0.24 -0.67 6.47
N VAL A 25 0.96 -1.02 6.03
CA VAL A 25 2.20 -0.38 6.47
C VAL A 25 2.73 0.50 5.35
N ILE A 26 2.89 1.80 5.64
CA ILE A 26 3.44 2.77 4.71
C ILE A 26 4.36 3.73 5.44
N SER A 27 5.59 3.87 4.95
CA SER A 27 6.62 4.74 5.53
C SER A 27 7.19 5.67 4.46
N PRO A 28 6.53 6.80 4.16
CA PRO A 28 7.05 7.76 3.20
C PRO A 28 8.34 8.40 3.72
N LEU A 29 9.27 8.73 2.82
CA LEU A 29 10.47 9.48 3.19
C LEU A 29 10.09 10.94 3.53
N PRO A 30 10.66 11.52 4.61
CA PRO A 30 10.40 12.91 4.97
C PRO A 30 11.19 13.85 4.04
N VAL A 31 10.51 14.40 3.02
CA VAL A 31 11.10 15.33 2.05
C VAL A 31 10.66 16.77 2.40
N THR A 32 11.60 17.59 2.87
CA THR A 32 11.33 18.99 3.22
C THR A 32 10.86 19.77 1.98
N GLY A 33 9.69 20.40 2.08
CA GLY A 33 9.05 21.12 0.97
C GLY A 33 8.42 20.22 -0.10
N GLY A 34 8.42 18.90 0.09
CA GLY A 34 7.78 17.95 -0.83
C GLY A 34 6.26 17.92 -0.67
N THR A 35 5.55 17.75 -1.78
CA THR A 35 4.09 17.53 -1.80
C THR A 35 3.70 16.04 -1.82
N GLY A 36 4.69 15.17 -1.90
CA GLY A 36 4.54 13.72 -1.93
C GLY A 36 5.90 13.04 -1.73
N SER A 37 5.88 11.73 -1.56
CA SER A 37 7.09 10.93 -1.34
C SER A 37 6.88 9.54 -1.93
N PRO A 38 7.88 8.95 -2.62
CA PRO A 38 7.81 7.56 -3.01
C PRO A 38 7.68 6.68 -1.77
N ALA A 39 6.86 5.65 -1.86
CA ALA A 39 6.66 4.68 -0.80
C ALA A 39 6.57 3.28 -1.38
N ASN A 40 6.92 2.28 -0.56
CA ASN A 40 6.65 0.88 -0.83
C ASN A 40 5.60 0.39 0.19
N PRO A 41 4.30 0.49 -0.13
CA PRO A 41 3.24 0.06 0.77
C PRO A 41 3.24 -1.45 0.91
N LEU A 42 3.04 -1.93 2.13
CA LEU A 42 2.89 -3.36 2.42
C LEU A 42 1.49 -3.62 2.95
N ALA A 43 0.85 -4.67 2.44
CA ALA A 43 -0.36 -5.25 3.02
C ALA A 43 0.03 -6.50 3.81
N VAL A 44 -0.36 -6.56 5.08
CA VAL A 44 -0.09 -7.70 5.97
C VAL A 44 -1.42 -8.30 6.41
N PHE A 45 -1.61 -9.58 6.10
CA PHE A 45 -2.79 -10.36 6.47
C PHE A 45 -2.58 -11.05 7.82
#